data_AF-A0A6C0KNR0-F1
#
_entry.id   AF-A0A6C0KNR0-F1
#
_cell.length_a   1.000
_cell.length_b   1.000
_cell.length_c   1.000
_cell.angle_alpha   90.00
_cell.angle_beta   90.00
_cell.angle_gamma   90.00
#
_symmetry.space_group_name_H-M   'P 1'
#
loop_
_entity.id
_entity.type
_entity.pdbx_description
1 polymer ?
#
loop_
_entity_poly.entity_id
_entity_poly.type
_entity_poly.pdbx_seq_one_letter_code
_entity_poly.pdbx_strand_id
1 'polypeptide(L)'
;MDYDNEDVYKKPVKRWPLPRVVRPRVTALVKSTVTEIYEIPPLDPKIIQESEEYTRQLAEATQVLHNLESEYTKLCEELEGLEKGNRWSNRSGKEPRIQFLKKEIISLKTKKDAAKEVHNKILKDSVSLMTLITCHESLLESYERLKTLQSIIKNETGLHT
;
A
#
# COMPACT_ATOMS: atom_id res chain seq x y z
N MET A 1 89.59 -2.97 -48.43
CA MET A 1 88.55 -3.52 -49.31
C MET A 1 88.25 -4.92 -48.78
N ASP A 2 87.16 -5.27 -48.10
CA ASP A 2 85.95 -4.57 -47.68
C ASP A 2 85.32 -5.43 -46.55
N TYR A 3 84.69 -4.75 -45.59
CA TYR A 3 83.42 -5.04 -44.90
C TYR A 3 82.80 -6.46 -45.07
N ASP A 4 82.29 -7.18 -44.06
CA ASP A 4 81.34 -6.83 -42.99
C ASP A 4 81.19 -8.04 -42.05
N ASN A 5 81.23 -7.85 -40.72
CA ASN A 5 80.06 -7.82 -39.82
C ASN A 5 79.08 -9.00 -39.94
N GLU A 6 79.32 -10.09 -39.21
CA GLU A 6 78.26 -10.99 -38.76
C GLU A 6 78.29 -11.16 -37.23
N ASP A 7 78.11 -10.06 -36.50
CA ASP A 7 77.50 -10.10 -35.16
C ASP A 7 76.07 -9.56 -35.27
N VAL A 8 75.23 -10.31 -36.01
CA VAL A 8 73.80 -10.02 -36.13
C VAL A 8 73.12 -10.38 -34.81
N TYR A 9 73.02 -9.34 -33.96
CA TYR A 9 71.93 -9.09 -33.02
C TYR A 9 71.33 -10.32 -32.31
N LYS A 10 71.84 -10.61 -31.11
CA LYS A 10 71.01 -11.13 -30.02
C LYS A 10 71.02 -10.14 -28.86
N LYS A 11 70.46 -8.95 -29.09
CA LYS A 11 70.06 -8.07 -27.99
C LYS A 11 68.97 -8.80 -27.18
N PRO A 12 69.07 -8.91 -25.85
CA PRO A 12 67.98 -9.44 -25.05
C PRO A 12 66.78 -8.51 -25.19
N VAL A 13 65.63 -9.06 -25.57
CA VAL A 13 64.37 -8.33 -25.61
C VAL A 13 64.12 -7.75 -24.22
N LYS A 14 64.18 -6.42 -24.09
CA LYS A 14 63.77 -5.72 -22.87
C LYS A 14 62.30 -6.06 -22.62
N ARG A 15 62.03 -6.98 -21.70
CA ARG A 15 60.69 -7.20 -21.17
C ARG A 15 60.34 -5.96 -20.36
N TRP A 16 59.39 -5.17 -20.85
CA TRP A 16 58.78 -4.12 -20.05
C TRP A 16 58.18 -4.76 -18.79
N PRO A 17 58.41 -4.21 -17.59
CA PRO A 17 57.76 -4.74 -16.39
C PRO A 17 56.25 -4.57 -16.58
N LEU A 18 55.51 -5.68 -16.54
CA LEU A 18 54.06 -5.62 -16.48
C LEU A 18 53.67 -4.74 -15.29
N PRO A 19 52.77 -3.77 -15.45
CA PRO A 19 52.30 -2.97 -14.32
C PRO A 19 51.80 -3.93 -13.25
N ARG A 20 52.31 -3.81 -12.02
CA ARG A 20 51.81 -4.58 -10.88
C ARG A 20 50.34 -4.20 -10.73
N VAL A 21 49.45 -5.08 -11.17
CA VAL A 21 48.03 -4.99 -10.84
C VAL A 21 47.94 -5.24 -9.33
N VAL A 22 48.00 -4.16 -8.55
CA VAL A 22 47.75 -4.21 -7.11
C VAL A 22 46.25 -4.49 -6.98
N ARG A 23 45.88 -5.77 -6.88
CA ARG A 23 44.53 -6.13 -6.51
C ARG A 23 44.29 -5.55 -5.11
N PRO A 24 43.28 -4.68 -4.93
CA PRO A 24 42.94 -4.22 -3.59
C PRO A 24 42.71 -5.44 -2.71
N ARG A 25 43.21 -5.41 -1.47
CA ARG A 25 42.89 -6.46 -0.50
C ARG A 25 41.37 -6.51 -0.38
N VAL A 26 40.79 -7.71 -0.31
CA VAL A 26 39.33 -7.92 -0.19
C VAL A 26 38.75 -7.06 0.94
N THR A 27 39.50 -6.88 2.03
CA THR A 27 39.15 -6.01 3.16
C THR A 27 38.96 -4.54 2.81
N ALA A 28 39.69 -4.00 1.82
CA ALA A 28 39.53 -2.62 1.34
C ALA A 28 38.27 -2.46 0.46
N LEU A 29 37.95 -3.48 -0.34
CA LEU A 29 36.71 -3.53 -1.12
C LEU A 29 35.47 -3.63 -0.22
N VAL A 30 35.55 -4.40 0.88
CA VAL A 30 34.45 -4.52 1.84
C VAL A 30 34.23 -3.20 2.60
N LYS A 31 35.30 -2.53 3.06
CA LYS A 31 35.16 -1.21 3.72
C LYS A 31 34.57 -0.13 2.80
N SER A 32 34.80 -0.18 1.49
CA SER A 32 34.21 0.78 0.55
C SER A 32 32.79 0.44 0.11
N THR A 33 32.31 -0.79 0.37
CA THR A 33 30.99 -1.27 -0.09
C THR A 33 29.98 -1.44 1.03
N VAL A 34 30.42 -1.60 2.29
CA VAL A 34 29.52 -1.59 3.45
C VAL A 34 29.10 -0.14 3.72
N THR A 35 28.06 0.31 3.03
CA THR A 35 27.34 1.54 3.38
C THR A 35 26.65 1.36 4.74
N GLU A 36 26.65 2.43 5.54
CA GLU A 36 25.84 2.49 6.76
C GLU A 36 24.36 2.34 6.37
N ILE A 37 23.70 1.33 6.95
CA ILE A 37 22.27 1.16 6.79
C ILE A 37 21.63 2.05 7.85
N TYR A 38 20.97 3.13 7.44
CA TYR A 38 20.24 4.02 8.34
C TYR A 38 18.96 3.34 8.83
N GLU A 39 18.67 3.45 10.13
CA GLU A 39 17.44 2.93 10.72
C GLU A 39 16.21 3.60 10.09
N ILE A 40 15.22 2.78 9.70
CA ILE A 40 13.92 3.31 9.27
C ILE A 40 13.17 3.77 10.52
N PRO A 41 12.71 5.02 10.58
CA PRO A 41 11.90 5.49 11.71
C PRO A 41 10.58 4.69 11.76
N PRO A 42 10.08 4.36 12.96
CA PRO A 42 8.80 3.68 13.09
C PRO A 42 7.67 4.53 12.51
N LEU A 43 6.63 3.87 12.00
CA LEU A 43 5.44 4.55 11.52
C LEU A 43 4.84 5.43 12.64
N ASP A 44 4.42 6.65 12.30
CA ASP A 44 3.80 7.56 13.28
C ASP A 44 2.55 6.87 13.87
N PRO A 45 2.46 6.71 15.21
CA PRO A 45 1.30 6.09 15.86
C PRO A 45 -0.02 6.79 15.50
N LYS A 46 0.00 8.07 15.10
CA LYS A 46 -1.19 8.76 14.60
C LYS A 46 -1.75 8.15 13.32
N ILE A 47 -0.89 7.72 12.40
CA ILE A 47 -1.32 7.09 11.14
C ILE A 47 -2.03 5.75 11.44
N ILE A 48 -1.52 5.00 12.41
CA ILE A 48 -2.14 3.75 12.85
C ILE A 48 -3.52 4.02 13.48
N GLN A 49 -3.61 5.01 14.36
CA GLN A 49 -4.88 5.41 14.99
C GLN A 49 -5.90 5.90 13.95
N GLU A 50 -5.48 6.72 12.98
CA GLU A 50 -6.34 7.16 11.89
C GLU A 50 -6.85 5.98 11.06
N SER A 51 -6.01 4.95 10.81
CA SER A 51 -6.43 3.73 10.10
C SER A 51 -7.52 2.96 10.84
N GLU A 52 -7.38 2.81 12.15
CA GLU A 52 -8.35 2.12 13.00
C GLU A 52 -9.66 2.91 13.06
N GLU A 53 -9.56 4.24 13.14
CA GLU A 53 -10.72 5.13 13.15
C GLU A 53 -11.49 5.07 11.82
N TYR A 54 -10.80 5.13 10.68
CA TYR A 54 -11.44 4.94 9.37
C TYR A 54 -12.13 3.58 9.27
N THR A 55 -11.52 2.52 9.82
CA THR A 55 -12.11 1.18 9.83
C THR A 55 -13.39 1.14 10.66
N ARG A 56 -13.41 1.79 11.83
CA ARG A 56 -14.61 1.94 12.66
C ARG A 56 -15.69 2.76 11.94
N GLN A 57 -15.34 3.91 11.38
CA GLN A 57 -16.26 4.77 10.64
C GLN A 57 -16.89 4.03 9.44
N LEU A 58 -16.12 3.18 8.75
CA LEU A 58 -16.65 2.32 7.69
C LEU A 58 -17.66 1.31 8.20
N ALA A 59 -17.38 0.66 9.32
CA ALA A 59 -18.32 -0.29 9.92
C ALA A 59 -19.63 0.40 10.32
N GLU A 60 -19.54 1.56 10.95
CA GLU A 60 -20.71 2.37 11.33
C GLU A 60 -21.52 2.82 10.11
N ALA A 61 -20.85 3.37 9.08
CA ALA A 61 -21.52 3.80 7.85
C ALA A 61 -22.17 2.63 7.09
N THR A 62 -21.54 1.45 7.11
CA THR A 62 -22.11 0.23 6.51
C THR A 62 -23.34 -0.23 7.26
N GLN A 63 -23.32 -0.17 8.60
CA GLN A 63 -24.48 -0.48 9.43
C GLN A 63 -25.65 0.49 9.19
N VAL A 64 -25.36 1.79 9.07
CA VAL A 64 -26.36 2.81 8.75
C VAL A 64 -26.99 2.54 7.39
N LEU A 65 -26.20 2.23 6.37
CA LEU A 65 -26.70 1.88 5.04
C LEU A 65 -27.60 0.64 5.08
N HIS A 66 -27.18 -0.41 5.80
CA HIS A 66 -27.99 -1.62 5.96
C HIS A 66 -29.33 -1.32 6.65
N ASN A 67 -29.32 -0.51 7.71
CA ASN A 67 -30.54 -0.13 8.43
C ASN A 67 -31.50 0.66 7.51
N LEU A 68 -30.98 1.63 6.75
CA LEU A 68 -31.76 2.39 5.77
C LEU A 68 -32.32 1.51 4.66
N GLU A 69 -31.59 0.49 4.21
CA GLU A 69 -32.07 -0.49 3.22
C GLU A 69 -33.20 -1.36 3.77
N SER A 70 -33.08 -1.81 5.02
CA SER A 70 -34.15 -2.53 5.72
C SER A 70 -35.40 -1.66 5.90
N GLU A 71 -35.25 -0.38 6.25
CA GLU A 71 -36.40 0.53 6.36
C GLU A 71 -37.05 0.80 5.00
N TYR A 72 -36.24 1.03 3.97
CA TYR A 72 -36.72 1.23 2.60
C TYR A 72 -37.53 0.04 2.09
N THR A 73 -37.01 -1.18 2.27
CA THR A 73 -37.69 -2.41 1.85
C THR A 73 -39.02 -2.61 2.57
N LYS A 74 -39.06 -2.40 3.91
CA LYS A 74 -40.31 -2.46 4.69
C LYS A 74 -41.36 -1.48 4.19
N LEU A 75 -40.99 -0.23 3.89
CA LEU A 75 -41.94 0.76 3.38
C LEU A 75 -42.41 0.44 1.96
N CYS A 76 -41.55 -0.13 1.11
CA CYS A 76 -41.94 -0.63 -0.21
C CYS A 76 -42.96 -1.78 -0.10
N GLU A 77 -42.75 -2.72 0.82
CA GLU A 77 -43.69 -3.81 1.09
C GLU A 77 -45.03 -3.29 1.64
N GLU A 78 -45.01 -2.33 2.57
CA GLU A 78 -46.23 -1.68 3.09
C GLU A 78 -47.01 -0.99 1.97
N LEU A 79 -46.31 -0.28 1.08
CA LEU A 79 -46.92 0.40 -0.06
C LEU A 79 -47.51 -0.60 -1.06
N GLU A 80 -46.79 -1.66 -1.42
CA GLU A 80 -47.33 -2.70 -2.29
C GLU A 80 -48.55 -3.40 -1.67
N GLY A 81 -48.53 -3.67 -0.37
CA GLY A 81 -49.66 -4.26 0.35
C GLY A 81 -50.90 -3.36 0.33
N LEU A 82 -50.71 -2.05 0.49
CA LEU A 82 -51.78 -1.06 0.41
C LEU A 82 -52.32 -0.88 -1.03
N GLU A 83 -51.46 -0.94 -2.04
CA GLU A 83 -51.84 -0.85 -3.45
C GLU A 83 -52.56 -2.12 -3.95
N LYS A 84 -52.17 -3.31 -3.45
CA LYS A 84 -52.83 -4.61 -3.76
C LYS A 84 -54.12 -4.84 -2.95
N GLY A 85 -54.32 -4.14 -1.84
CA GLY A 85 -55.48 -4.26 -0.96
C GLY A 85 -56.80 -3.86 -1.64
N ASN A 86 -57.83 -4.70 -1.53
CA ASN A 86 -59.11 -4.63 -2.24
C ASN A 86 -59.72 -3.20 -2.32
N ARG A 87 -60.15 -2.80 -3.53
CA ARG A 87 -60.58 -1.42 -3.91
C ARG A 87 -61.86 -0.91 -3.21
N TRP A 88 -62.51 -1.76 -2.42
CA TRP A 88 -63.82 -1.52 -1.80
C TRP A 88 -63.76 -1.18 -0.30
N SER A 89 -62.62 -1.38 0.39
CA SER A 89 -62.47 -0.94 1.78
C SER A 89 -61.84 0.47 1.83
N ASN A 90 -62.58 1.43 2.41
CA ASN A 90 -62.20 2.82 2.74
C ASN A 90 -61.06 3.44 1.91
N ARG A 91 -61.39 3.93 0.71
CA ARG A 91 -60.45 4.68 -0.16
C ARG A 91 -59.93 5.98 0.47
N SER A 92 -60.74 6.65 1.31
CA SER A 92 -60.41 7.95 1.88
C SER A 92 -59.22 7.95 2.85
N GLY A 93 -58.98 6.83 3.55
CA GLY A 93 -57.84 6.69 4.47
C GLY A 93 -56.58 6.11 3.83
N LYS A 94 -56.71 5.35 2.73
CA LYS A 94 -55.59 4.70 2.03
C LYS A 94 -54.80 5.68 1.16
N GLU A 95 -55.49 6.55 0.44
CA GLU A 95 -54.86 7.53 -0.46
C GLU A 95 -53.84 8.46 0.25
N PRO A 96 -54.17 9.11 1.40
CA PRO A 96 -53.19 9.95 2.10
C PRO A 96 -52.03 9.14 2.68
N ARG A 97 -52.27 7.89 3.11
CA ARG A 97 -51.20 7.00 3.61
C ARG A 97 -50.24 6.58 2.49
N ILE A 98 -50.74 6.26 1.30
CA ILE A 98 -49.91 5.93 0.13
C ILE A 98 -49.07 7.14 -0.28
N GLN A 99 -49.65 8.35 -0.32
CA GLN A 99 -48.88 9.56 -0.63
C GLN A 99 -47.81 9.86 0.42
N PHE A 100 -48.11 9.64 1.70
CA PHE A 100 -47.14 9.74 2.79
C PHE A 100 -45.98 8.76 2.61
N LEU A 101 -46.27 7.48 2.38
CA LEU A 101 -45.26 6.44 2.14
C LEU A 101 -44.41 6.75 0.90
N LYS A 102 -45.00 7.23 -0.20
CA LYS A 102 -44.24 7.64 -1.40
C LYS A 102 -43.25 8.77 -1.09
N LYS A 103 -43.65 9.77 -0.30
CA LYS A 103 -42.76 10.86 0.12
C LYS A 103 -41.65 10.35 1.05
N GLU A 104 -41.99 9.47 1.98
CA GLU A 104 -41.02 8.89 2.92
C GLU A 104 -39.98 8.03 2.19
N ILE A 105 -40.40 7.20 1.22
CA ILE A 105 -39.52 6.40 0.36
C ILE A 105 -38.57 7.30 -0.45
N ILE A 106 -39.06 8.41 -1.01
CA ILE A 106 -38.22 9.38 -1.72
C ILE A 106 -37.19 10.00 -0.77
N SER A 107 -37.61 10.40 0.43
CA SER A 107 -36.70 10.96 1.46
C SER A 107 -35.65 9.95 1.92
N LEU A 108 -36.03 8.70 2.16
CA LEU A 108 -35.09 7.64 2.53
C LEU A 108 -34.11 7.33 1.41
N LYS A 109 -34.56 7.38 0.15
CA LYS A 109 -33.68 7.20 -1.00
C LYS A 109 -32.61 8.28 -1.05
N THR A 110 -32.95 9.55 -0.86
CA THR A 110 -31.95 10.63 -0.86
C THR A 110 -31.00 10.53 0.32
N LYS A 111 -31.48 10.16 1.51
CA LYS A 111 -30.62 9.88 2.68
C LYS A 111 -29.66 8.72 2.42
N LYS A 112 -30.14 7.65 1.78
CA LYS A 112 -29.33 6.50 1.39
C LYS A 112 -28.24 6.88 0.38
N ASP A 113 -28.59 7.68 -0.63
CA ASP A 113 -27.62 8.14 -1.64
C ASP A 113 -26.54 9.03 -1.01
N ALA A 114 -26.92 9.95 -0.10
CA ALA A 114 -25.97 10.75 0.66
C ALA A 114 -25.06 9.89 1.57
N ALA A 115 -25.64 8.90 2.28
CA ALA A 115 -24.87 7.97 3.10
C ALA A 115 -23.89 7.12 2.27
N LYS A 116 -24.27 6.73 1.04
CA LYS A 116 -23.38 6.04 0.10
C LYS A 116 -22.23 6.93 -0.35
N GLU A 117 -22.49 8.20 -0.61
CA GLU A 117 -21.44 9.14 -1.00
C GLU A 117 -20.40 9.31 0.12
N VAL A 118 -20.86 9.49 1.36
CA VAL A 118 -20.00 9.55 2.55
C VAL A 118 -19.20 8.25 2.71
N HIS A 119 -19.86 7.09 2.62
CA HIS A 119 -19.22 5.78 2.71
C HIS A 119 -18.10 5.60 1.66
N ASN A 120 -18.38 5.96 0.40
CA ASN A 120 -17.39 5.90 -0.68
C ASN A 120 -16.20 6.82 -0.46
N LYS A 121 -16.42 7.99 0.16
CA LYS A 121 -15.33 8.91 0.50
C LYS A 121 -14.42 8.31 1.57
N ILE A 122 -14.99 7.82 2.67
CA ILE A 122 -14.27 7.14 3.75
C ILE A 122 -13.50 5.93 3.19
N LEU A 123 -14.11 5.15 2.29
CA LEU A 123 -13.44 4.02 1.64
C LEU A 123 -12.18 4.46 0.88
N LYS A 124 -12.25 5.50 0.06
CA LYS A 124 -11.09 6.00 -0.71
C LYS A 124 -9.96 6.47 0.20
N ASP A 125 -10.31 7.20 1.25
CA ASP A 125 -9.34 7.72 2.22
C ASP A 125 -8.67 6.54 2.97
N SER A 126 -9.46 5.55 3.39
CA SER A 126 -8.95 4.34 4.06
C SER A 126 -8.01 3.51 3.18
N VAL A 127 -8.33 3.33 1.88
CA VAL A 127 -7.47 2.56 0.95
C VAL A 127 -6.14 3.26 0.77
N SER A 128 -6.15 4.59 0.61
CA SER A 128 -4.93 5.38 0.46
C SER A 128 -4.03 5.22 1.68
N LEU A 129 -4.61 5.28 2.89
CA LEU A 129 -3.86 5.12 4.13
C LEU A 129 -3.32 3.68 4.30
N MET A 130 -4.10 2.66 3.97
CA MET A 130 -3.66 1.25 3.99
C MET A 130 -2.51 0.99 3.02
N THR A 131 -2.51 1.63 1.84
CA THR A 131 -1.38 1.51 0.91
C THR A 131 -0.09 2.11 1.48
N LEU A 132 -0.17 3.21 2.24
CA LEU A 132 0.99 3.80 2.92
C LEU A 132 1.54 2.86 4.00
N ILE A 133 0.66 2.26 4.81
CA ILE A 133 1.04 1.27 5.83
C ILE A 133 1.75 0.08 5.17
N THR A 134 1.15 -0.48 4.12
CA THR A 134 1.72 -1.64 3.40
C THR A 134 3.09 -1.33 2.78
N CYS A 135 3.25 -0.13 2.20
CA CYS A 135 4.53 0.32 1.66
C CYS A 135 5.59 0.44 2.77
N HIS A 136 5.21 0.93 3.95
CA HIS A 136 6.12 1.05 5.08
C HIS A 136 6.53 -0.32 5.63
N GLU A 137 5.59 -1.26 5.76
CA GLU A 137 5.87 -2.63 6.17
C GLU A 137 6.83 -3.34 5.20
N SER A 138 6.63 -3.17 3.89
CA SER A 138 7.52 -3.73 2.86
C SER A 138 8.93 -3.12 2.92
N LEU A 139 9.02 -1.82 3.22
CA LEU A 139 10.29 -1.13 3.43
C LEU A 139 11.03 -1.69 4.66
N LEU A 140 10.31 -1.87 5.78
CA LEU A 140 10.85 -2.47 7.01
C LEU A 140 11.34 -3.90 6.77
N GLU A 141 10.58 -4.73 6.06
CA GLU A 141 11.00 -6.09 5.74
C GLU A 141 12.28 -6.10 4.89
N SER A 142 12.36 -5.23 3.89
CA SER A 142 13.54 -5.09 3.04
C SER A 142 14.75 -4.62 3.85
N TYR A 143 14.55 -3.73 4.81
CA TYR A 143 15.59 -3.26 5.72
C TYR A 143 16.12 -4.36 6.65
N GLU A 144 15.25 -5.16 7.26
CA GLU A 144 15.69 -6.29 8.10
C GLU A 144 16.45 -7.35 7.28
N ARG A 145 16.06 -7.58 6.02
CA ARG A 145 16.84 -8.41 5.09
C ARG A 145 18.22 -7.84 4.78
N LEU A 146 18.34 -6.52 4.59
CA LEU A 146 19.66 -5.88 4.37
C LEU A 146 20.53 -5.95 5.63
N LYS A 147 19.95 -5.74 6.80
CA LYS A 147 20.63 -5.81 8.10
C LYS A 147 21.19 -7.21 8.38
N THR A 148 20.40 -8.24 8.09
CA THR A 148 20.85 -9.65 8.21
C THR A 148 21.99 -9.97 7.24
N LEU A 149 21.90 -9.56 5.97
CA LEU A 149 22.99 -9.72 5.00
C LEU A 149 24.26 -8.99 5.43
N GLN A 150 24.15 -7.77 5.95
CA GLN A 150 25.30 -7.01 6.45
C GLN A 150 25.97 -7.73 7.64
N SER A 151 25.18 -8.34 8.54
CA SER A 151 25.70 -9.15 9.65
C SER A 151 26.46 -10.38 9.15
N ILE A 152 25.93 -11.10 8.16
CA ILE A 152 26.60 -12.25 7.55
C ILE A 152 27.95 -11.83 6.95
N ILE A 153 27.98 -10.75 6.16
CA ILE A 153 29.21 -10.24 5.54
C ILE A 153 30.24 -9.86 6.61
N LYS A 154 29.84 -9.18 7.69
CA LYS A 154 30.75 -8.82 8.79
C LYS A 154 31.35 -10.05 9.46
N ASN A 155 30.55 -11.10 9.69
CA ASN A 155 31.01 -12.35 10.29
C ASN A 155 31.98 -13.11 9.38
N GLU A 156 31.70 -13.21 8.08
CA GLU A 156 32.56 -13.91 7.11
C GLU A 156 33.88 -13.18 6.82
N THR A 157 33.87 -11.85 6.89
CA THR A 157 35.06 -11.02 6.57
C THR A 157 35.93 -10.71 7.79
N GLY A 158 35.51 -11.13 8.99
CA GLY A 158 36.21 -10.84 10.25
C GLY A 158 36.31 -9.34 10.56
N LEU A 159 35.49 -8.52 9.91
CA LEU A 159 35.41 -7.07 10.12
C LEU A 159 34.53 -6.81 11.34
N HIS A 160 35.11 -7.03 12.52
CA HIS A 160 34.61 -6.44 13.76
C HIS A 160 35.17 -5.02 13.84
N THR A 161 34.27 -4.04 13.96
CA THR A 161 34.60 -2.66 14.35
C THR A 161 35.17 -2.63 15.75
#